data_AF-A0A2V8W564-F1
#
_entry.id   AF-A0A2V8W564-F1
#
_cell.length_a   1.000
_cell.length_b   1.000
_cell.length_c   1.000
_cell.angle_alpha   90.00
_cell.angle_beta   90.00
_cell.angle_gamma   90.00
#
_symmetry.space_group_name_H-M   'P 1'
#
loop_
_entity.id
_entity.type
_entity.pdbx_description
1 polymer ?
#
loop_
_entity_poly.entity_id
_entity_poly.type
_entity_poly.pdbx_seq_one_letter_code
_entity_poly.pdbx_strand_id
1 'polypeptide(L)'
;MDEITKQAAQEYLAAKLTEEEQIYEAQQNQALAVARSPWVWKSVKDAILEKCREWNAVTQEETLTCRETTLGDLRVWCAARSKQMTVHYDSRKLLITVKNAGRLEHEKDVILHIAGYRTGPERSDRAIRLIRNEQPVNIDLLIVGELRVLTGMSRQRK
;
A
#
# COMPACT_ATOMS: atom_id res chain seq x y z
N MET A 1 16.26 -24.26 45.27
CA MET A 1 15.89 -24.94 44.00
C MET A 1 14.43 -24.69 43.60
N ASP A 2 13.49 -24.59 44.54
CA ASP A 2 12.05 -24.46 44.23
C ASP A 2 11.63 -23.07 43.69
N GLU A 3 12.31 -21.98 44.10
CA GLU A 3 12.03 -20.61 43.59
C GLU A 3 12.44 -20.42 42.13
N ILE A 4 13.58 -20.97 41.71
CA ILE A 4 14.08 -20.88 40.33
C ILE A 4 13.12 -21.59 39.37
N THR A 5 12.59 -22.74 39.77
CA THR A 5 11.60 -23.50 38.97
C THR A 5 10.26 -22.77 38.89
N LYS A 6 9.80 -22.13 39.97
CA LYS A 6 8.58 -21.31 39.98
C LYS A 6 8.71 -20.07 39.10
N GLN A 7 9.85 -19.39 39.16
CA GLN A 7 10.12 -18.23 38.31
C GLN A 7 10.18 -18.63 36.83
N ALA A 8 10.89 -19.70 36.49
CA ALA A 8 10.94 -20.21 35.12
C ALA A 8 9.56 -20.61 34.57
N ALA A 9 8.70 -21.21 35.41
CA ALA A 9 7.33 -21.54 35.03
C ALA A 9 6.48 -20.29 34.78
N GLN A 10 6.64 -19.24 35.60
CA GLN A 10 5.96 -17.96 35.42
C GLN A 10 6.41 -17.24 34.15
N GLU A 11 7.72 -17.20 33.88
CA GLU A 11 8.27 -16.60 32.67
C GLU A 11 7.81 -17.36 31.41
N TYR A 12 7.79 -18.69 31.45
CA TYR A 12 7.27 -19.51 30.37
C TYR A 12 5.77 -19.23 30.09
N LEU A 13 4.95 -19.16 31.15
CA LEU A 13 3.53 -18.85 31.03
C LEU A 13 3.31 -17.44 30.47
N ALA A 14 4.05 -16.44 30.94
CA ALA A 14 3.97 -15.07 30.43
C ALA A 14 4.37 -14.99 28.95
N ALA A 15 5.43 -15.71 28.54
CA ALA A 15 5.84 -15.79 27.16
C ALA A 15 4.75 -16.43 26.27
N LYS A 16 4.12 -17.52 26.75
CA LYS A 16 3.03 -18.19 26.03
C LYS A 16 1.80 -17.30 25.85
N LEU A 17 1.39 -16.60 26.90
CA LEU A 17 0.29 -15.63 26.83
C LEU A 17 0.58 -14.50 25.83
N THR A 18 1.84 -14.04 25.78
CA THR A 18 2.27 -13.01 24.83
C THR A 18 2.24 -13.52 23.38
N GLU A 19 2.68 -14.77 23.14
CA GLU A 19 2.65 -15.41 21.82
C GLU A 19 1.21 -15.59 21.32
N GLU A 20 0.32 -16.09 22.17
CA GLU A 20 -1.11 -16.25 21.86
C GLU A 20 -1.77 -14.91 21.54
N GLU A 21 -1.43 -13.86 22.29
CA GLU A 21 -1.94 -12.51 22.02
C GLU A 21 -1.42 -11.97 20.67
N GLN A 22 -0.15 -12.18 20.34
CA GLN A 22 0.40 -11.80 19.03
C GLN A 22 -0.28 -12.53 17.87
N ILE A 23 -0.53 -13.83 18.01
CA ILE A 23 -1.25 -14.63 17.00
C ILE A 23 -2.67 -14.11 16.84
N TYR A 24 -3.38 -13.87 17.94
CA TYR A 24 -4.73 -13.31 17.90
C TYR A 24 -4.74 -11.94 17.21
N GLU A 25 -3.83 -11.04 17.57
CA GLU A 25 -3.70 -9.73 16.95
C GLU A 25 -3.41 -9.82 15.45
N ALA A 26 -2.52 -10.72 15.03
CA ALA A 26 -2.22 -10.96 13.62
C ALA A 26 -3.44 -11.46 12.85
N GLN A 27 -4.21 -12.39 13.42
CA GLN A 27 -5.45 -12.89 12.81
C GLN A 27 -6.50 -11.80 12.65
N GLN A 28 -6.71 -10.97 13.68
CA GLN A 28 -7.66 -9.85 13.62
C GLN A 28 -7.24 -8.80 12.59
N ASN A 29 -5.96 -8.45 12.55
CA ASN A 29 -5.41 -7.51 11.57
C ASN A 29 -5.55 -8.04 10.14
N GLN A 30 -5.30 -9.33 9.93
CA GLN A 30 -5.45 -9.98 8.64
C GLN A 30 -6.93 -10.01 8.21
N ALA A 31 -7.84 -10.41 9.10
CA ALA A 31 -9.27 -10.45 8.80
C ALA A 31 -9.81 -9.06 8.42
N LEU A 32 -9.40 -8.02 9.14
CA LEU A 32 -9.73 -6.64 8.82
C LEU A 32 -9.19 -6.22 7.46
N ALA A 33 -7.92 -6.52 7.17
CA ALA A 33 -7.29 -6.20 5.89
C ALA A 33 -8.04 -6.87 4.72
N VAL A 34 -8.40 -8.14 4.85
CA VAL A 34 -9.22 -8.85 3.86
C VAL A 34 -10.55 -8.14 3.64
N ALA A 35 -11.31 -7.92 4.72
CA ALA A 35 -12.68 -7.39 4.66
C ALA A 35 -12.76 -6.00 4.00
N ARG A 36 -11.73 -5.18 4.17
CA ARG A 36 -11.71 -3.79 3.72
C ARG A 36 -10.79 -3.53 2.53
N SER A 37 -10.02 -4.54 2.09
CA SER A 37 -9.15 -4.40 0.92
C SER A 37 -9.87 -3.90 -0.35
N PRO A 38 -11.13 -4.25 -0.65
CA PRO A 38 -11.83 -3.68 -1.80
C PRO A 38 -12.07 -2.17 -1.67
N TRP A 39 -12.33 -1.69 -0.45
CA TRP A 39 -12.50 -0.26 -0.18
C TRP A 39 -11.17 0.48 -0.33
N VAL A 40 -10.07 -0.08 0.19
CA VAL A 40 -8.72 0.48 -0.02
C VAL A 40 -8.39 0.55 -1.50
N TRP A 41 -8.70 -0.50 -2.26
CA TRP A 41 -8.48 -0.50 -3.71
C TRP A 41 -9.27 0.62 -4.40
N LYS A 42 -10.56 0.78 -4.06
CA LYS A 42 -11.38 1.88 -4.56
C LYS A 42 -10.74 3.24 -4.27
N SER A 43 -10.31 3.49 -3.02
CA SER A 43 -9.65 4.74 -2.64
C SER A 43 -8.37 5.00 -3.44
N VAL A 44 -7.57 3.96 -3.72
CA VAL A 44 -6.38 4.10 -4.58
C VAL A 44 -6.76 4.47 -6.01
N LYS A 45 -7.77 3.82 -6.59
CA LYS A 45 -8.25 4.18 -7.94
C LYS A 45 -8.74 5.62 -7.99
N ASP A 46 -9.57 6.01 -7.03
CA ASP A 46 -10.16 7.35 -6.96
C ASP A 46 -9.05 8.41 -6.85
N ALA A 47 -8.05 8.18 -6.00
CA ALA A 47 -6.89 9.06 -5.85
C ALA A 47 -6.07 9.16 -7.15
N ILE A 48 -5.83 8.06 -7.87
CA ILE A 48 -5.09 8.12 -9.14
C ILE A 48 -5.89 8.91 -10.18
N LEU A 49 -7.20 8.66 -10.32
CA LEU A 49 -8.05 9.37 -11.26
C LEU A 49 -8.12 10.87 -10.94
N GLU A 50 -8.18 11.23 -9.66
CA GLU A 50 -8.10 12.61 -9.19
C GLU A 50 -6.76 13.25 -9.55
N LYS A 51 -5.63 12.62 -9.21
CA LYS A 51 -4.30 13.15 -9.52
C LYS A 51 -4.00 13.23 -11.01
N CYS A 52 -4.55 12.33 -11.83
CA CYS A 52 -4.48 12.48 -13.28
C CYS A 52 -5.21 13.74 -13.77
N ARG A 53 -6.42 14.00 -13.25
CA ARG A 53 -7.20 15.19 -13.62
C ARG A 53 -6.51 16.47 -13.16
N GLU A 54 -6.02 16.50 -11.92
CA GLU A 54 -5.23 17.62 -11.39
C GLU A 54 -4.00 17.89 -12.25
N TRP A 55 -3.26 16.83 -12.61
CA TRP A 55 -2.07 16.95 -13.45
C TRP A 55 -2.38 17.60 -14.80
N ASN A 56 -3.37 17.07 -15.53
CA ASN A 56 -3.77 17.64 -16.82
C ASN A 56 -4.24 19.09 -16.71
N ALA A 57 -4.96 19.44 -15.63
CA ALA A 57 -5.39 20.81 -15.38
C ALA A 57 -4.20 21.76 -15.16
N VAL A 58 -3.16 21.31 -14.45
CA VAL A 58 -1.94 22.08 -14.21
C VAL A 58 -1.09 22.21 -15.47
N THR A 59 -0.96 21.14 -16.26
CA THR A 59 -0.12 21.17 -17.46
C THR A 59 -0.81 21.80 -18.67
N GLN A 60 -2.15 21.95 -18.66
CA GLN A 60 -2.99 22.40 -19.79
C GLN A 60 -2.86 21.56 -21.08
N GLU A 61 -2.02 20.55 -21.05
CA GLU A 61 -1.87 19.52 -22.05
C GLU A 61 -2.54 18.26 -21.46
N GLU A 62 -3.53 17.68 -22.15
CA GLU A 62 -4.20 16.41 -21.78
C GLU A 62 -3.25 15.21 -21.93
N THR A 63 -2.10 15.29 -21.28
CA THR A 63 -0.99 14.36 -21.46
C THR A 63 -1.24 13.03 -20.80
N LEU A 64 -2.07 12.98 -19.75
CA LEU A 64 -2.39 11.76 -19.02
C LEU A 64 -3.80 11.27 -19.32
N THR A 65 -3.91 10.05 -19.83
CA THR A 65 -5.20 9.34 -19.94
C THR A 65 -5.25 8.23 -18.90
N CYS A 66 -6.26 8.24 -18.03
CA CYS A 66 -6.41 7.27 -16.95
C CYS A 66 -7.69 6.46 -17.15
N ARG A 67 -7.54 5.13 -17.26
CA ARG A 67 -8.63 4.21 -17.63
C ARG A 67 -8.58 2.94 -16.80
N GLU A 68 -9.74 2.53 -16.31
CA GLU A 68 -9.93 1.20 -15.71
C GLU A 68 -10.10 0.16 -16.82
N THR A 69 -9.41 -0.96 -16.66
CA THR A 69 -9.48 -2.11 -17.57
C THR A 69 -10.68 -2.99 -17.21
N THR A 70 -11.05 -3.88 -18.13
CA THR A 70 -12.10 -4.88 -17.88
C THR A 70 -11.79 -5.83 -16.72
N LEU A 71 -10.52 -5.98 -16.37
CA LEU A 71 -10.06 -6.80 -15.23
C LEU A 71 -10.03 -6.03 -13.91
N GLY A 72 -10.41 -4.75 -13.92
CA GLY A 72 -10.41 -3.89 -12.73
C GLY A 72 -9.06 -3.22 -12.43
N ASP A 73 -8.00 -3.51 -13.20
CA ASP A 73 -6.72 -2.81 -13.11
C ASP A 73 -6.83 -1.39 -13.65
N LEU A 74 -5.99 -0.48 -13.17
CA LEU A 74 -5.92 0.89 -13.66
C LEU A 74 -4.72 1.09 -14.58
N ARG A 75 -4.92 1.72 -15.74
CA ARG A 75 -3.86 2.10 -16.67
C ARG A 75 -3.80 3.62 -16.79
N VAL A 76 -2.60 4.17 -16.71
CA VAL A 76 -2.30 5.57 -16.93
C VAL A 76 -1.34 5.68 -18.11
N TRP A 77 -1.78 6.30 -19.18
CA TRP A 77 -0.98 6.55 -20.38
C TRP A 77 -0.49 7.98 -20.40
N CYS A 78 0.80 8.18 -20.67
CA CYS A 78 1.38 9.49 -20.94
C CYS A 78 1.65 9.64 -22.43
N ALA A 79 0.84 10.46 -23.11
CA ALA A 79 0.95 10.69 -24.56
C ALA A 79 2.28 11.38 -24.93
N ALA A 80 2.73 12.34 -24.13
CA ALA A 80 3.97 13.09 -24.39
C ALA A 80 5.24 12.22 -24.35
N ARG A 81 5.20 11.07 -23.66
CA ARG A 81 6.35 10.15 -23.54
C ARG A 81 6.13 8.80 -24.22
N SER A 82 4.93 8.52 -24.72
CA SER A 82 4.52 7.20 -25.18
C SER A 82 4.79 6.09 -24.16
N LYS A 83 4.57 6.40 -22.88
CA LYS A 83 4.82 5.50 -21.74
C LYS A 83 3.54 5.20 -20.97
N GLN A 84 3.52 4.04 -20.31
CA GLN A 84 2.38 3.58 -19.52
C GLN A 84 2.78 3.25 -18.07
N MET A 85 1.90 3.58 -17.15
CA MET A 85 1.87 3.02 -15.80
C MET A 85 0.63 2.13 -15.65
N THR A 86 0.78 0.99 -14.98
CA THR A 86 -0.30 0.05 -14.68
C THR A 86 -0.34 -0.22 -13.19
N VAL A 87 -1.53 -0.16 -12.60
CA VAL A 87 -1.78 -0.44 -11.19
C VAL A 87 -2.70 -1.64 -11.08
N HIS A 88 -2.18 -2.70 -10.48
CA HIS A 88 -2.85 -3.98 -10.32
C HIS A 88 -3.14 -4.25 -8.85
N TYR A 89 -4.33 -4.77 -8.56
CA TYR A 89 -4.74 -5.18 -7.21
C TYR A 89 -4.92 -6.71 -7.15
N ASP A 90 -4.12 -7.35 -6.30
CA ASP A 90 -4.25 -8.77 -5.99
C ASP A 90 -4.92 -8.91 -4.62
N SER A 91 -6.23 -9.20 -4.66
CA SER A 91 -7.06 -9.36 -3.46
C SER A 91 -6.69 -10.59 -2.62
N ARG A 92 -6.09 -11.62 -3.23
CA ARG A 92 -5.69 -12.85 -2.52
C ARG A 92 -4.42 -12.61 -1.72
N LYS A 93 -3.50 -11.81 -2.27
CA LYS A 93 -2.24 -11.44 -1.60
C LYS A 93 -2.31 -10.13 -0.83
N LEU A 94 -3.46 -9.43 -0.87
CA LEU A 94 -3.65 -8.13 -0.25
C LEU A 94 -2.58 -7.11 -0.66
N LEU A 95 -2.24 -7.09 -1.95
CA LEU A 95 -1.22 -6.18 -2.47
C LEU A 95 -1.70 -5.36 -3.65
N ILE A 96 -1.08 -4.19 -3.80
CA ILE A 96 -1.24 -3.32 -4.96
C ILE A 96 0.14 -3.18 -5.59
N THR A 97 0.24 -3.53 -6.86
CA THR A 97 1.47 -3.39 -7.65
C THR A 97 1.33 -2.23 -8.61
N VAL A 98 2.27 -1.28 -8.56
CA VAL A 98 2.40 -0.20 -9.54
C VAL A 98 3.61 -0.47 -10.40
N LYS A 99 3.36 -0.74 -11.68
CA LYS A 99 4.37 -0.89 -12.73
C LYS A 99 4.42 0.38 -13.55
N ASN A 100 5.59 1.02 -13.62
CA ASN A 100 5.71 2.33 -14.26
C ASN A 100 6.83 2.31 -15.30
N ALA A 101 6.47 2.34 -16.59
CA ALA A 101 7.43 2.34 -17.70
C ALA A 101 8.28 3.63 -17.76
N GLY A 102 7.91 4.66 -16.97
CA GLY A 102 8.73 5.84 -16.72
C GLY A 102 10.07 5.53 -16.07
N ARG A 103 10.13 4.46 -15.25
CA ARG A 103 11.29 4.06 -14.46
C ARG A 103 12.45 3.55 -15.32
N LEU A 104 13.66 3.62 -14.76
CA LEU A 104 14.85 3.01 -15.34
C LEU A 104 14.78 1.48 -15.20
N GLU A 105 15.40 0.74 -16.12
CA GLU A 105 15.30 -0.73 -16.19
C GLU A 105 15.68 -1.47 -14.89
N HIS A 106 16.54 -0.89 -14.06
CA HIS A 106 16.98 -1.48 -12.79
C HIS A 106 16.11 -1.09 -11.58
N GLU A 107 15.17 -0.15 -11.74
CA GLU A 107 14.27 0.22 -10.66
C GLU A 107 13.12 -0.78 -10.55
N LYS A 108 12.90 -1.27 -9.33
CA LYS A 108 11.82 -2.23 -9.05
C LYS A 108 10.46 -1.55 -9.07
N ASP A 109 9.44 -2.33 -9.45
CA ASP A 109 8.04 -1.98 -9.30
C ASP A 109 7.72 -1.60 -7.84
N VAL A 110 6.72 -0.73 -7.65
CA VAL A 110 6.24 -0.40 -6.32
C VAL A 110 5.21 -1.45 -5.89
N ILE A 111 5.48 -2.10 -4.76
CA ILE A 111 4.59 -3.08 -4.15
C ILE A 111 4.11 -2.54 -2.81
N LEU A 112 2.80 -2.41 -2.65
CA LEU A 112 2.14 -1.94 -1.44
C LEU A 112 1.34 -3.08 -0.84
N HIS A 113 1.50 -3.33 0.46
CA HIS A 113 0.73 -4.31 1.20
C HIS A 113 -0.41 -3.61 1.94
N ILE A 114 -1.60 -4.21 1.92
CA ILE A 114 -2.75 -3.75 2.70
C ILE A 114 -2.67 -4.46 4.05
N ALA A 115 -2.50 -3.69 5.13
CA ALA A 115 -2.36 -4.24 6.46
C ALA A 115 -3.33 -3.58 7.44
N GLY A 116 -4.01 -4.41 8.23
CA GLY A 116 -4.70 -3.98 9.43
C GLY A 116 -3.70 -3.73 10.56
N TYR A 117 -4.02 -2.80 11.45
CA TYR A 117 -3.24 -2.56 12.65
C TYR A 117 -4.13 -2.01 13.76
N ARG A 118 -3.71 -2.21 15.00
CA ARG A 118 -4.39 -1.68 16.19
C ARG A 118 -4.04 -0.20 16.36
N THR A 119 -5.05 0.62 16.61
CA THR A 119 -4.92 2.08 16.75
C THR A 119 -5.09 2.56 18.18
N GLY A 120 -5.63 1.73 19.07
CA GLY A 120 -5.99 2.14 20.43
C GLY A 120 -5.91 1.01 21.45
N PRO A 121 -6.18 1.33 22.72
CA PRO A 121 -6.16 0.36 23.81
C PRO A 121 -7.33 -0.62 23.72
N GLU A 122 -8.43 -0.31 23.02
CA GLU A 122 -9.50 -1.29 22.81
C GLU A 122 -9.14 -2.28 21.69
N ARG A 123 -9.54 -3.54 21.84
CA ARG A 123 -9.26 -4.59 20.84
C ARG A 123 -9.99 -4.36 19.52
N SER A 124 -11.08 -3.59 19.55
CA SER A 124 -11.87 -3.13 18.40
C SER A 124 -11.25 -1.95 17.66
N ASP A 125 -10.36 -1.18 18.31
CA ASP A 125 -9.72 -0.01 17.72
C ASP A 125 -8.70 -0.44 16.67
N ARG A 126 -9.13 -0.52 15.43
CA ARG A 126 -8.29 -0.96 14.32
C ARG A 126 -8.52 -0.12 13.08
N ALA A 127 -7.45 0.09 12.35
CA ALA A 127 -7.46 0.77 11.07
C ALA A 127 -6.64 -0.01 10.04
N ILE A 128 -6.61 0.53 8.83
CA ILE A 128 -5.89 -0.06 7.70
C ILE A 128 -4.96 0.97 7.11
N ARG A 129 -3.82 0.48 6.66
CA ARG A 129 -2.81 1.28 5.98
C ARG A 129 -2.22 0.51 4.81
N LEU A 130 -1.72 1.26 3.84
CA LEU A 130 -0.80 0.74 2.83
C LEU A 130 0.61 0.77 3.40
N ILE A 131 1.33 -0.33 3.26
CA ILE A 131 2.70 -0.49 3.75
C ILE A 131 3.63 -0.78 2.59
N ARG A 132 4.80 -0.16 2.60
CA ARG A 132 5.92 -0.48 1.71
C ARG A 132 7.19 -0.50 2.56
N ASN A 133 7.99 -1.56 2.44
CA ASN A 133 9.22 -1.73 3.22
C ASN A 133 8.98 -1.48 4.71
N GLU A 134 7.93 -2.10 5.28
CA GLU A 134 7.53 -1.99 6.69
C GLU A 134 7.06 -0.60 7.15
N GLN A 135 7.02 0.40 6.26
CA GLN A 135 6.60 1.76 6.57
C GLN A 135 5.23 2.11 5.97
N PRO A 136 4.40 2.90 6.69
CA PRO A 136 3.14 3.40 6.15
C PRO A 136 3.40 4.32 4.95
N VAL A 137 2.54 4.22 3.95
CA VAL A 137 2.64 4.99 2.72
C VAL A 137 1.55 6.05 2.67
N ASN A 138 1.95 7.30 2.40
CA ASN A 138 1.04 8.33 1.95
C ASN A 138 0.76 8.11 0.45
N ILE A 139 -0.48 7.71 0.14
CA ILE A 139 -0.88 7.32 -1.21
C ILE A 139 -0.82 8.50 -2.19
N ASP A 140 -1.21 9.70 -1.77
CA ASP A 140 -1.23 10.88 -2.64
C ASP A 140 0.19 11.26 -3.06
N LEU A 141 1.12 11.30 -2.10
CA LEU A 141 2.52 11.59 -2.38
C LEU A 141 3.16 10.52 -3.27
N LEU A 142 2.80 9.25 -3.06
CA LEU A 142 3.28 8.16 -3.92
C LEU A 142 2.77 8.34 -5.35
N ILE A 143 1.47 8.52 -5.54
CA ILE A 143 0.85 8.66 -6.87
C ILE A 143 1.46 9.84 -7.62
N VAL A 144 1.57 11.01 -6.97
CA VAL A 144 2.20 12.19 -7.58
C VAL A 144 3.65 11.90 -7.97
N GLY A 145 4.40 11.18 -7.13
CA GLY A 145 5.75 10.73 -7.45
C GLY A 145 5.80 9.83 -8.70
N GLU A 146 4.90 8.86 -8.79
CA GLU A 146 4.82 7.96 -9.96
C GLU A 146 4.41 8.70 -11.25
N LEU A 147 3.46 9.64 -11.17
CA LEU A 147 3.04 10.45 -12.31
C LEU A 147 4.18 11.34 -12.80
N ARG A 148 4.97 11.93 -11.90
CA ARG A 148 6.19 12.69 -12.25
C ARG A 148 7.22 11.82 -12.98
N VAL A 149 7.46 10.61 -12.49
CA VAL A 149 8.37 9.66 -13.15
C VAL A 149 7.84 9.28 -14.54
N LEU A 150 6.55 9.02 -14.66
CA LEU A 150 5.92 8.64 -15.93
C LEU A 150 6.03 9.75 -16.98
N THR A 151 5.86 11.01 -16.58
CA THR A 151 5.98 12.19 -17.45
C THR A 151 7.43 12.62 -17.72
N GLY A 152 8.40 11.98 -17.06
CA GLY A 152 9.82 12.29 -17.19
C GLY A 152 10.26 13.53 -16.40
N MET A 153 9.45 14.00 -15.46
CA MET A 153 9.84 14.99 -14.46
C MET A 153 10.59 14.25 -13.33
N SER A 154 11.86 13.93 -13.54
CA SER A 154 12.68 13.30 -12.51
C SER A 154 12.92 14.26 -11.33
N ARG A 155 13.23 13.69 -10.15
CA ARG A 155 13.89 14.45 -9.08
C ARG A 155 15.13 15.10 -9.70
N GLN A 156 15.17 16.43 -9.79
CA GLN A 156 16.44 17.12 -10.00
C GLN A 156 17.37 16.64 -8.88
N ARG A 157 18.37 15.83 -9.21
CA ARG A 157 19.58 15.76 -8.40
C ARG A 157 20.17 17.17 -8.47
N LYS A 158 20.01 17.93 -7.39
CA LYS A 158 20.99 18.98 -7.08
C LYS A 158 22.26 18.29 -6.60
#